data_AF-A0A5K0WGS2-F1
#
_entry.id   AF-A0A5K0WGS2-F1
#
_cell.length_a   1.000
_cell.length_b   1.000
_cell.length_c   1.000
_cell.angle_alpha   90.00
_cell.angle_beta   90.00
_cell.angle_gamma   90.00
#
_symmetry.space_group_name_H-M   'P 1'
#
loop_
_entity.id
_entity.type
_entity.pdbx_description
1 polymer ?
#
loop_
_entity_poly.entity_id
_entity_poly.type
_entity_poly.pdbx_seq_one_letter_code
_entity_poly.pdbx_strand_id
1 'polypeptide(L)' 'VLRDLLEFKSDRPPIPVGKVESASSIVERFCTGGMSLGAISRETHEAIAIAMNRLGGKSNSGEGGE' A
#
# COMPACT_ATOMS: atom_id res chain seq x y z
N VAL A 1 8.76 -13.93 -10.78
CA VAL A 1 8.29 -14.55 -9.50
C VAL A 1 7.07 -15.41 -9.81
N LEU A 2 6.75 -16.43 -8.99
CA LEU A 2 5.76 -17.49 -9.34
C LEU A 2 4.40 -16.98 -9.87
N ARG A 3 3.94 -15.81 -9.42
CA ARG A 3 2.72 -15.16 -9.91
C ARG A 3 2.71 -14.90 -11.42
N ASP A 4 3.88 -14.78 -12.06
CA ASP A 4 4.02 -14.51 -13.50
C ASP A 4 3.60 -15.73 -14.36
N LEU A 5 3.47 -16.91 -13.73
CA LEU A 5 3.00 -18.14 -14.38
C LEU A 5 1.49 -18.35 -14.26
N LEU A 6 0.76 -17.40 -13.66
CA LEU A 6 -0.67 -17.53 -13.37
C LEU A 6 -1.49 -16.55 -14.24
N GLU A 7 -2.68 -16.97 -14.64
CA GLU A 7 -3.66 -16.12 -15.33
C GLU A 7 -4.98 -16.05 -14.54
N PHE A 8 -5.61 -14.89 -14.51
CA PHE A 8 -6.94 -14.73 -13.94
C PHE A 8 -8.00 -15.25 -14.92
N LYS A 9 -8.64 -16.37 -14.58
CA LYS A 9 -9.83 -16.85 -15.28
C LYS A 9 -11.08 -16.46 -14.50
N SER A 10 -11.92 -15.60 -15.07
CA SER A 10 -13.21 -15.23 -14.47
C SER A 10 -14.36 -15.69 -15.37
N ASP A 11 -15.41 -16.19 -14.74
CA ASP A 11 -16.71 -16.53 -15.33
C ASP A 11 -17.70 -15.35 -15.27
N ARG A 12 -17.30 -14.23 -14.69
CA ARG A 12 -18.16 -13.05 -14.50
C ARG A 12 -18.07 -12.10 -15.70
N PRO A 13 -19.20 -11.47 -16.11
CA PRO A 13 -19.16 -10.43 -17.12
C PRO A 13 -18.37 -9.20 -16.61
N PRO A 14 -17.67 -8.48 -17.49
CA PRO A 14 -16.96 -7.27 -17.12
C PRO A 14 -17.94 -6.19 -16.65
N ILE A 15 -17.47 -5.34 -15.74
CA ILE A 15 -18.22 -4.20 -15.22
C ILE A 15 -17.54 -2.88 -15.62
N PRO A 16 -18.31 -1.78 -15.78
CA PRO A 16 -17.72 -0.45 -15.92
C PRO A 16 -16.86 -0.08 -14.71
N VAL A 17 -15.74 0.61 -14.95
CA VAL A 17 -14.81 1.04 -13.88
C VAL A 17 -15.51 1.89 -12.82
N GLY A 18 -16.50 2.71 -13.20
CA GLY A 18 -17.28 3.51 -12.24
C GLY A 18 -18.14 2.69 -11.25
N LYS A 19 -18.26 1.37 -11.44
CA LYS A 19 -18.90 0.45 -10.48
C LYS A 19 -17.89 -0.23 -9.55
N VAL A 20 -16.59 -0.07 -9.79
CA VAL A 20 -15.52 -0.56 -8.92
C VAL A 20 -15.44 0.37 -7.71
N GLU A 21 -15.00 -0.19 -6.57
CA GLU A 21 -14.67 0.58 -5.38
C GLU A 21 -13.71 1.73 -5.69
N SER A 22 -13.84 2.85 -4.97
CA SER A 22 -13.00 4.02 -5.19
C SER A 22 -11.54 3.75 -4.83
N ALA A 23 -10.63 4.44 -5.52
CA ALA A 23 -9.21 4.40 -5.18
C ALA A 23 -8.96 4.79 -3.72
N SER A 24 -9.70 5.77 -3.19
CA SER A 24 -9.58 6.22 -1.79
C SER A 24 -9.90 5.13 -0.78
N SER A 25 -10.91 4.28 -1.03
CA SER A 25 -11.24 3.18 -0.11
C SER A 25 -10.26 2.01 -0.28
N ILE A 26 -9.78 1.76 -1.50
CA ILE A 26 -8.76 0.72 -1.75
C ILE A 26 -7.46 1.01 -0.98
N VAL A 27 -6.97 2.27 -0.98
CA VAL A 27 -5.68 2.62 -0.36
C VAL A 27 -5.67 2.51 1.17
N GLU A 28 -6.82 2.52 1.84
CA GLU A 28 -6.92 2.26 3.29
C GLU A 28 -6.42 0.86 3.67
N ARG A 29 -6.42 -0.08 2.72
CA ARG A 29 -5.91 -1.44 2.90
C ARG A 29 -4.39 -1.51 2.75
N PHE A 30 -3.74 -0.46 2.28
CA PHE A 30 -2.31 -0.46 2.04
C PHE A 30 -1.53 -0.15 3.31
N CYS A 31 -0.44 -0.87 3.48
CA CYS A 31 0.52 -0.66 4.53
C CYS A 31 1.89 -0.51 3.88
N THR A 32 2.68 0.47 4.32
CA THR A 32 4.11 0.47 3.97
C THR A 32 4.83 -0.56 4.82
N GLY A 33 5.85 -1.20 4.22
CA GLY A 33 6.69 -2.14 4.95
C GLY A 33 7.46 -1.43 6.06
N GLY A 34 7.78 -2.16 7.13
CA GLY A 34 8.65 -1.64 8.18
C GLY A 34 10.04 -1.39 7.63
N MET A 35 10.50 -0.15 7.69
CA MET A 35 11.83 0.26 7.26
C MET A 35 12.47 1.06 8.38
N SER A 36 13.52 0.50 8.97
CA SER A 36 14.14 1.06 10.17
C SER A 36 14.73 2.45 9.93
N LEU A 37 14.53 3.34 10.89
CA LEU A 37 15.26 4.60 10.98
C LEU A 37 16.77 4.29 11.06
N GLY A 38 17.55 4.77 10.10
CA GLY A 38 18.97 4.42 9.93
C GLY A 38 19.25 3.51 8.73
N ALA A 39 18.28 2.70 8.30
CA ALA A 39 18.31 2.06 6.98
C ALA A 39 17.80 3.04 5.91
N ILE A 40 16.83 3.87 6.27
CA ILE A 40 16.39 5.05 5.52
C ILE A 40 16.61 6.31 6.32
N SER A 41 16.65 7.46 5.63
CA SER A 41 16.76 8.75 6.28
C SER A 41 15.50 9.09 7.07
N ARG A 42 15.63 9.95 8.08
CA ARG A 42 14.50 10.45 8.88
C ARG A 42 13.45 11.12 8.01
N GLU A 43 13.88 11.92 7.04
CA GLU A 43 12.99 12.64 6.12
C GLU A 43 12.16 11.66 5.29
N THR A 44 12.76 10.53 4.88
CA THR A 44 12.06 9.48 4.13
C THR A 44 11.03 8.78 5.02
N HIS A 45 11.41 8.45 6.25
CA HIS A 45 10.54 7.79 7.23
C HIS A 45 9.32 8.67 7.56
N GLU A 46 9.56 9.94 7.89
CA GLU A 46 8.52 10.92 8.21
C GLU A 46 7.62 11.22 7.01
N ALA A 47 8.19 11.36 5.80
CA ALA A 47 7.41 11.58 4.58
C ALA A 47 6.44 10.42 4.30
N ILE A 48 6.88 9.18 4.53
CA ILE A 48 6.02 7.99 4.39
C ILE A 48 4.91 8.01 5.43
N ALA A 49 5.23 8.26 6.70
CA ALA A 49 4.23 8.32 7.77
C ALA A 49 3.18 9.40 7.50
N ILE A 50 3.60 10.60 7.11
CA ILE A 50 2.70 11.72 6.76
C ILE A 50 1.82 11.34 5.56
N ALA A 51 2.38 10.74 4.51
CA ALA A 51 1.62 10.34 3.33
C ALA A 51 0.56 9.28 3.66
N MET A 52 0.94 8.23 4.40
CA MET A 52 0.01 7.16 4.76
C MET A 52 -1.11 7.66 5.67
N ASN A 53 -0.81 8.52 6.65
CA ASN A 53 -1.82 9.15 7.51
C ASN A 53 -2.80 10.03 6.72
N ARG A 54 -2.34 10.75 5.70
CA ARG A 54 -3.23 11.54 4.82
C ARG A 54 -4.13 10.68 3.95
N LEU A 55 -3.66 9.50 3.55
CA LEU A 55 -4.39 8.57 2.70
C LEU A 55 -5.32 7.62 3.48
N GLY A 56 -5.27 7.63 4.81
CA GLY A 56 -5.99 6.66 5.66
C GLY A 56 -5.37 5.25 5.63
N GLY A 57 -4.18 5.10 5.06
CA GLY A 57 -3.41 3.86 5.10
C GLY A 57 -2.54 3.77 6.35
N LYS A 58 -1.64 2.78 6.40
CA LYS A 58 -0.78 2.54 7.58
C LYS A 58 0.70 2.63 7.24
N SER A 59 1.48 3.23 8.13
CA SER A 59 2.95 3.15 8.12
C SER A 59 3.46 2.23 9.22
N ASN A 60 4.70 1.77 9.08
CA ASN A 60 5.36 0.90 10.05
C ASN A 60 6.76 1.45 10.36
N SER A 61 7.06 1.62 11.65
CA SER A 61 8.32 2.17 12.16
C SER A 61 9.56 1.41 11.71
N GLY A 62 9.43 0.11 11.43
CA GLY A 62 10.56 -0.81 11.35
C GLY A 62 11.14 -1.15 12.73
N GLU A 63 12.32 -1.76 12.75
CA GLU A 63 12.96 -2.26 13.97
C GLU A 63 13.83 -1.21 14.69
N GLY A 64 14.14 -0.10 14.02
CA GLY A 64 15.06 0.94 14.50
C GLY A 64 14.50 1.89 15.56
N GLY A 65 13.27 1.66 16.03
CA GLY A 65 12.52 2.64 16.83
C GLY A 65 11.94 3.77 15.99
N GLU A 66 11.41 4.81 16.65
CA GLU A 66 10.89 6.06 16.06
C GLU A 66 11.54 7.29 16.71
#